data_AF-A0A819AD55-F1
#
_entry.id   AF-A0A819AD55-F1
#
_cell.length_a   1.000
_cell.length_b   1.000
_cell.length_c   1.000
_cell.angle_alpha   90.00
_cell.angle_beta   90.00
_cell.angle_gamma   90.00
#
_symmetry.space_group_name_H-M   'P 1'
#
loop_
_entity.id
_entity.type
_entity.pdbx_description
1 polymer ?
#
loop_
_entity_poly.entity_id
_entity_poly.type
_entity_poly.pdbx_seq_one_letter_code
_entity_poly.pdbx_strand_id
1 'polypeptide(L)'
;APYQLNIWFDFFLWITGNIGGIGNMIVFRSRFVHKRAYSIYLFSSAVADFHYFNFELVTRIIQNGFGTSLMNRYIAICKLRQFSTTWSNVVSFSSFLFAILDRILSKQRSNKYRQWSNQMSLAYKICHINSFVLVSSTCSSNHFLATEKRQL
;
A
#
# COMPACT_ATOMS: atom_id res chain seq x y z
N ALA A 1 -0.99 23.62 -22.50
CA ALA A 1 -1.81 24.04 -21.34
C ALA A 1 -2.25 22.90 -20.39
N PRO A 2 -2.58 21.66 -20.80
CA PRO A 2 -3.11 20.65 -19.85
C PRO A 2 -2.06 20.05 -18.90
N TYR A 3 -0.77 20.16 -19.22
CA TYR A 3 0.33 19.59 -18.41
C TYR A 3 0.52 20.34 -17.08
N GLN A 4 0.31 21.66 -17.04
CA GLN A 4 0.52 22.44 -15.82
C GLN A 4 -0.55 22.20 -14.76
N LEU A 5 -1.82 22.07 -15.16
CA LEU A 5 -2.91 21.79 -14.23
C LEU A 5 -2.70 20.45 -13.50
N ASN A 6 -2.20 19.46 -14.23
CA ASN A 6 -1.94 18.13 -13.72
C ASN A 6 -0.82 18.12 -12.66
N ILE A 7 0.23 18.95 -12.82
CA ILE A 7 1.35 19.03 -11.87
C ILE A 7 0.90 19.66 -10.54
N TRP A 8 0.16 20.77 -10.58
CA TRP A 8 -0.35 21.40 -9.35
C TRP A 8 -1.32 20.50 -8.61
N PHE A 9 -2.17 19.77 -9.35
CA PHE A 9 -3.06 18.78 -8.77
C PHE A 9 -2.29 17.61 -8.13
N ASP A 10 -1.32 17.03 -8.84
CA ASP A 10 -0.48 15.94 -8.31
C ASP A 10 0.28 16.39 -7.05
N PHE A 11 0.77 17.63 -7.02
CA PHE A 11 1.46 18.22 -5.86
C PHE A 11 0.52 18.45 -4.66
N PHE A 12 -0.68 18.98 -4.91
CA PHE A 12 -1.71 19.12 -3.88
C PHE A 12 -2.12 17.76 -3.29
N LEU A 13 -2.30 16.76 -4.16
CA LEU A 13 -2.64 15.40 -3.76
C LEU A 13 -1.51 14.74 -2.97
N TRP A 14 -0.25 15.03 -3.31
CA TRP A 14 0.91 14.59 -2.55
C TRP A 14 0.94 15.20 -1.14
N ILE A 15 0.74 16.51 -1.00
CA ILE A 15 0.70 17.17 0.33
C ILE A 15 -0.44 16.61 1.18
N THR A 16 -1.65 16.60 0.65
CA THR A 16 -2.85 16.14 1.38
C THR A 16 -2.75 14.65 1.71
N GLY A 17 -2.25 13.82 0.79
CA GLY A 17 -1.98 12.40 1.02
C GLY A 17 -0.97 12.14 2.13
N ASN A 18 0.12 12.93 2.20
CA ASN A 18 1.10 12.80 3.28
C ASN A 18 0.53 13.24 4.63
N ILE A 19 -0.18 14.36 4.69
CA ILE A 19 -0.83 14.84 5.93
C ILE A 19 -1.84 13.79 6.42
N GLY A 20 -2.69 13.28 5.53
CA GLY A 20 -3.66 12.23 5.85
C GLY A 20 -2.99 10.92 6.28
N GLY A 21 -1.95 10.48 5.58
CA GLY A 21 -1.20 9.27 5.89
C GLY A 21 -0.52 9.34 7.27
N ILE A 22 0.17 10.45 7.57
CA ILE A 22 0.79 10.69 8.87
C ILE A 22 -0.28 10.74 9.97
N GLY A 23 -1.38 11.45 9.72
CA GLY A 23 -2.52 11.51 10.65
C GLY A 23 -3.07 10.12 10.98
N ASN A 24 -3.33 9.30 9.97
CA ASN A 24 -3.81 7.93 10.14
C ASN A 24 -2.81 7.06 10.94
N MET A 25 -1.51 7.16 10.63
CA MET A 25 -0.49 6.44 11.38
C MET A 25 -0.44 6.86 12.86
N ILE A 26 -0.56 8.15 13.16
CA ILE A 26 -0.62 8.65 14.54
C ILE A 26 -1.86 8.11 15.27
N VAL A 27 -3.03 8.16 14.62
CA VAL A 27 -4.30 7.69 15.19
C VAL A 27 -4.24 6.19 15.48
N PHE A 28 -3.78 5.37 14.54
CA PHE A 28 -3.71 3.91 14.72
C PHE A 28 -2.56 3.46 15.64
N ARG A 29 -1.57 4.32 15.89
CA ARG A 29 -0.52 4.10 16.89
C ARG A 29 -0.93 4.60 18.28
N SER A 30 -1.99 5.39 18.40
CA SER A 30 -2.51 5.86 19.69
C SER A 30 -2.92 4.68 20.58
N ARG A 31 -2.58 4.77 21.88
CA ARG A 31 -2.92 3.75 22.89
C ARG A 31 -4.43 3.50 23.04
N PHE A 32 -5.27 4.41 22.56
CA PHE A 32 -6.73 4.21 22.56
C PHE A 32 -7.20 3.24 21.47
N VAL A 33 -6.64 3.34 20.27
CA VAL A 33 -7.07 2.55 19.09
C VAL A 33 -6.28 1.26 18.96
N HIS A 34 -4.99 1.28 19.37
CA HIS A 34 -4.08 0.14 19.31
C HIS A 34 -4.46 -1.03 20.23
N LYS A 35 -5.56 -0.94 20.99
CA LYS A 35 -6.05 -2.02 21.87
C LYS A 35 -6.74 -3.15 21.10
N ARG A 36 -7.00 -2.99 19.80
CA ARG A 36 -7.71 -4.00 18.98
C ARG A 36 -6.89 -4.43 17.78
N ALA A 37 -7.02 -5.69 17.37
CA ALA A 37 -6.27 -6.25 16.26
C ALA A 37 -6.55 -5.52 14.93
N TYR A 38 -7.79 -5.06 14.69
CA TYR A 38 -8.13 -4.26 13.51
C TYR A 38 -7.26 -3.01 13.31
N SER A 39 -6.75 -2.42 14.40
CA SER A 39 -5.88 -1.24 14.33
C SER A 39 -4.54 -1.54 13.66
N ILE A 40 -4.06 -2.78 13.74
CA ILE A 40 -2.80 -3.22 13.11
C ILE A 40 -2.99 -3.31 11.59
N TYR A 41 -4.13 -3.83 11.13
CA TYR A 41 -4.46 -3.86 9.71
C TYR A 41 -4.62 -2.44 9.14
N LEU A 42 -5.31 -1.55 9.85
CA LEU A 42 -5.45 -0.16 9.42
C LEU A 42 -4.12 0.61 9.45
N PHE A 43 -3.25 0.32 10.42
CA PHE A 43 -1.90 0.87 10.43
C PHE A 43 -1.08 0.38 9.23
N SER A 44 -1.15 -0.92 8.91
CA SER A 44 -0.48 -1.50 7.73
C SER A 44 -0.98 -0.87 6.42
N SER A 45 -2.29 -0.66 6.30
CA SER A 45 -2.90 0.06 5.16
C SER A 45 -2.38 1.50 5.07
N ALA A 46 -2.36 2.24 6.18
CA ALA A 46 -1.87 3.63 6.20
C ALA A 46 -0.38 3.73 5.82
N VAL A 47 0.46 2.78 6.21
CA VAL A 47 1.87 2.71 5.81
C VAL A 47 2.00 2.45 4.31
N ALA A 48 1.21 1.52 3.77
CA ALA A 48 1.20 1.22 2.34
C ALA A 48 0.72 2.40 1.49
N ASP A 49 -0.35 3.08 1.92
CA ASP A 49 -0.85 4.29 1.25
C ASP A 49 0.21 5.40 1.29
N PHE A 50 0.85 5.62 2.44
CA PHE A 50 1.92 6.61 2.55
C PHE A 50 3.11 6.28 1.65
N HIS A 51 3.47 5.00 1.53
CA HIS A 51 4.49 4.55 0.58
C HIS A 51 4.07 4.85 -0.87
N TYR A 52 2.81 4.58 -1.24
CA TYR A 52 2.26 4.91 -2.56
C TYR A 52 2.35 6.42 -2.85
N PHE A 53 1.89 7.27 -1.93
CA PHE A 53 1.98 8.73 -2.10
C PHE A 53 3.44 9.18 -2.29
N ASN A 54 4.41 8.58 -1.60
CA ASN A 54 5.81 9.00 -1.71
C ASN A 54 6.55 8.43 -2.91
N PHE A 55 6.25 7.22 -3.38
CA PHE A 55 6.95 6.62 -4.50
C PHE A 55 6.26 6.89 -5.84
N GLU A 56 4.97 6.62 -5.95
CA GLU A 56 4.24 6.73 -7.22
C GLU A 56 4.00 8.19 -7.60
N LEU A 57 3.48 9.01 -6.68
CA LEU A 57 3.19 10.41 -7.00
C LEU A 57 4.44 11.25 -7.17
N VAL A 58 5.51 11.03 -6.39
CA VAL A 58 6.78 11.75 -6.61
C VAL A 58 7.38 11.40 -7.96
N THR A 59 7.42 10.12 -8.33
CA THR A 59 7.93 9.72 -9.65
C THR A 59 7.06 10.28 -10.78
N ARG A 60 5.74 10.35 -10.61
CA ARG A 60 4.81 10.97 -11.56
C ARG A 60 5.02 12.48 -11.68
N ILE A 61 5.20 13.19 -10.57
CA ILE A 61 5.50 14.64 -10.55
C ILE A 61 6.83 14.90 -11.24
N ILE A 62 7.87 14.09 -10.98
CA ILE A 62 9.17 14.25 -11.64
C ILE A 62 9.03 14.04 -13.15
N GLN A 63 8.34 12.98 -13.56
CA GLN A 63 8.14 12.65 -14.97
C GLN A 63 7.35 13.72 -15.72
N ASN A 64 6.22 14.17 -15.14
CA ASN A 64 5.32 15.14 -15.77
C ASN A 64 5.87 16.58 -15.67
N GLY A 65 6.54 16.91 -14.56
CA GLY A 65 7.04 18.24 -14.24
C GLY A 65 8.34 18.60 -14.96
N PHE A 66 9.29 17.67 -15.04
CA PHE A 66 10.59 17.92 -15.69
C PHE A 66 10.66 17.38 -17.13
N GLY A 67 9.60 16.76 -17.63
CA GLY A 67 9.58 16.15 -18.97
C GLY A 67 10.62 15.02 -19.14
N THR A 68 11.20 14.54 -18.05
CA THR A 68 12.27 13.54 -18.08
C THR A 68 11.68 12.16 -18.33
N SER A 69 12.17 11.48 -19.36
CA SER A 69 11.81 10.10 -19.68
C SER A 69 12.61 9.09 -18.84
N LEU A 70 12.75 9.32 -17.52
CA LEU A 70 13.48 8.45 -16.58
C LEU A 70 13.05 6.98 -16.70
N MET A 71 11.74 6.75 -16.92
CA MET A 71 11.16 5.42 -17.11
C MET A 71 11.53 4.79 -18.46
N ASN A 72 11.77 5.60 -19.50
CA ASN A 72 12.24 5.11 -20.81
C ASN A 72 13.76 4.91 -20.81
N ARG A 73 14.49 5.69 -20.01
CA ARG A 73 15.95 5.62 -19.93
C ARG A 73 16.42 4.43 -19.09
N TYR A 74 15.70 4.10 -18.02
CA TYR A 74 16.07 3.02 -17.10
C TYR A 74 14.91 2.05 -16.87
N ILE A 75 14.96 0.90 -17.55
CA ILE A 75 14.00 -0.20 -17.39
C ILE A 75 13.88 -0.64 -15.92
N ALA A 76 14.98 -0.61 -15.17
CA ALA A 76 14.99 -0.96 -13.75
C ALA A 76 14.06 -0.04 -12.92
N ILE A 77 14.07 1.27 -13.19
CA ILE A 77 13.23 2.25 -12.49
C ILE A 77 11.75 2.04 -12.87
N CYS A 78 11.47 1.77 -14.14
CA CYS A 78 10.13 1.47 -14.63
C CYS A 78 9.54 0.21 -13.93
N LYS A 79 10.31 -0.88 -13.86
CA LYS A 79 9.92 -2.10 -13.16
C LYS A 79 9.75 -1.89 -11.66
N LEU A 80 10.67 -1.14 -11.03
CA LEU A 80 10.61 -0.84 -9.59
C LEU A 80 9.36 -0.03 -9.25
N ARG A 81 9.02 0.98 -10.06
CA ARG A 81 7.81 1.77 -9.90
C ARG A 81 6.56 0.90 -10.04
N GLN A 82 6.47 0.11 -11.11
CA GLN A 82 5.32 -0.76 -11.32
C GLN A 82 5.14 -1.76 -10.16
N PHE A 83 6.25 -2.34 -9.69
CA PHE A 83 6.27 -3.21 -8.52
C PHE A 83 5.80 -2.50 -7.25
N SER A 84 6.41 -1.36 -6.89
CA SER A 84 6.08 -0.58 -5.69
C SER A 84 4.62 -0.13 -5.69
N THR A 85 4.11 0.31 -6.84
CA THR A 85 2.71 0.74 -7.00
C THR A 85 1.73 -0.42 -6.86
N THR A 86 2.02 -1.56 -7.49
CA THR A 86 1.18 -2.76 -7.37
C THR A 86 1.19 -3.27 -5.93
N TRP A 87 2.37 -3.35 -5.32
CA TRP A 87 2.55 -3.79 -3.95
C TRP A 87 1.76 -2.90 -2.97
N SER A 88 1.90 -1.58 -3.06
CA SER A 88 1.23 -0.63 -2.17
C SER A 88 -0.29 -0.74 -2.25
N ASN A 89 -0.84 -0.75 -3.47
CA ASN A 89 -2.28 -0.83 -3.69
C ASN A 89 -2.87 -2.14 -3.14
N VAL A 90 -2.23 -3.27 -3.43
CA VAL A 90 -2.76 -4.56 -2.99
C VAL A 90 -2.61 -4.72 -1.48
N VAL A 91 -1.47 -4.32 -0.88
CA VAL A 91 -1.28 -4.36 0.58
C VAL A 91 -2.29 -3.45 1.28
N SER A 92 -2.54 -2.25 0.76
CA SER A 92 -3.53 -1.35 1.36
C SER A 92 -4.94 -1.93 1.30
N PHE A 93 -5.38 -2.36 0.11
CA PHE A 93 -6.72 -2.92 -0.08
C PHE A 93 -6.96 -4.18 0.75
N SER A 94 -6.02 -5.13 0.73
CA SER A 94 -6.14 -6.37 1.50
C SER A 94 -6.11 -6.11 3.00
N SER A 95 -5.24 -5.22 3.50
CA SER A 95 -5.22 -4.83 4.91
C SER A 95 -6.54 -4.19 5.33
N PHE A 96 -7.11 -3.32 4.49
CA PHE A 96 -8.42 -2.72 4.75
C PHE A 96 -9.54 -3.78 4.82
N LEU A 97 -9.55 -4.76 3.91
CA LEU A 97 -10.49 -5.88 3.95
C LEU A 97 -10.33 -6.72 5.23
N PHE A 98 -9.10 -7.04 5.64
CA PHE A 98 -8.86 -7.74 6.90
C PHE A 98 -9.33 -6.94 8.11
N ALA A 99 -9.18 -5.61 8.11
CA ALA A 99 -9.72 -4.76 9.16
C ALA A 99 -11.25 -4.83 9.25
N ILE A 100 -11.95 -4.85 8.11
CA ILE A 100 -13.40 -5.01 8.05
C ILE A 100 -13.82 -6.38 8.58
N LEU A 101 -13.18 -7.45 8.09
CA LEU A 101 -13.47 -8.82 8.51
C LEU A 101 -13.24 -9.00 10.02
N ASP A 102 -12.12 -8.50 10.54
CA ASP A 102 -11.81 -8.54 11.96
C ASP A 102 -12.89 -7.81 12.78
N ARG A 103 -13.33 -6.63 12.33
CA ARG A 103 -14.40 -5.88 13.00
C ARG A 103 -15.75 -6.61 12.97
N ILE A 104 -16.07 -7.31 11.89
CA ILE A 104 -17.29 -8.13 11.78
C ILE A 104 -17.20 -9.32 12.75
N LEU A 105 -16.08 -10.04 12.75
CA LEU A 105 -15.84 -11.17 13.65
C LEU A 105 -15.85 -10.76 15.13
N SER A 106 -15.32 -9.59 15.45
CA SER A 106 -15.37 -9.00 16.79
C SER A 106 -16.79 -8.79 17.32
N LYS A 107 -17.75 -8.52 16.41
CA LYS A 107 -19.17 -8.29 16.74
C LYS A 107 -20.00 -9.58 16.83
N GLN A 108 -19.46 -10.72 16.38
CA GLN A 108 -20.18 -12.00 16.43
C GLN A 108 -20.42 -12.45 17.88
N ARG A 109 -21.57 -13.11 18.11
CA ARG A 109 -22.01 -13.53 19.46
C ARG A 109 -21.19 -14.71 20.02
N SER A 110 -20.51 -15.46 19.14
CA SER A 110 -19.70 -16.61 19.51
C SER A 110 -18.35 -16.19 20.09
N ASN A 111 -18.06 -16.68 21.30
CA ASN A 111 -16.83 -16.38 22.04
C ASN A 111 -15.55 -16.78 21.28
N LYS A 112 -15.59 -17.84 20.45
CA LYS A 112 -14.42 -18.30 19.69
C LYS A 112 -13.95 -17.26 18.67
N TYR A 113 -14.86 -16.70 17.88
CA TYR A 113 -14.52 -15.67 16.87
C TYR A 113 -14.10 -14.34 17.49
N ARG A 114 -14.72 -13.96 18.61
CA ARG A 114 -14.34 -12.76 19.37
C ARG A 114 -12.94 -12.87 19.98
N GLN A 115 -12.57 -14.06 20.44
CA GLN A 115 -11.24 -14.32 20.99
C GLN A 115 -10.15 -14.29 19.90
N TRP A 116 -10.43 -14.81 18.72
CA TRP A 116 -9.52 -14.72 17.56
C TRP A 116 -9.30 -13.28 17.09
N SER A 117 -10.38 -12.49 16.98
CA SER A 117 -10.28 -11.08 16.57
C SER A 117 -9.54 -10.19 17.58
N ASN A 118 -9.49 -10.58 18.86
CA ASN A 118 -8.72 -9.81 19.85
C ASN A 118 -7.22 -10.19 19.91
N GLN A 119 -6.76 -11.18 19.13
CA GLN A 119 -5.35 -11.58 19.12
C GLN A 119 -4.52 -10.69 18.18
N MET A 120 -3.82 -9.70 18.76
CA MET A 120 -2.88 -8.84 18.02
C MET A 120 -1.77 -9.63 17.31
N SER A 121 -1.27 -10.70 17.94
CA SER A 121 -0.22 -11.54 17.36
C SER A 121 -0.66 -12.19 16.05
N LEU A 122 -1.94 -12.55 15.93
CA LEU A 122 -2.51 -13.11 14.71
C LEU A 122 -2.61 -12.06 13.61
N ALA A 123 -2.99 -10.82 13.95
CA ALA A 123 -3.02 -9.72 12.98
C ALA A 123 -1.64 -9.37 12.42
N TYR A 124 -0.60 -9.32 13.27
CA TYR A 124 0.77 -9.14 12.78
C TYR A 124 1.20 -10.25 11.82
N LYS A 125 0.89 -11.51 12.14
CA LYS A 125 1.19 -12.65 11.26
C LYS A 125 0.47 -12.53 9.92
N ILE A 126 -0.82 -12.18 9.92
CA ILE A 126 -1.60 -12.02 8.69
C ILE A 126 -1.05 -10.89 7.81
N CYS A 127 -0.75 -9.71 8.38
CA CYS A 127 -0.12 -8.61 7.63
C CYS A 127 1.21 -9.03 7.00
N HIS A 128 2.03 -9.77 7.75
CA HIS A 128 3.35 -10.20 7.30
C HIS A 128 3.25 -11.27 6.20
N ILE A 129 2.37 -12.25 6.37
CA ILE A 129 2.10 -13.29 5.36
C ILE A 129 1.57 -12.64 4.08
N ASN A 130 0.59 -11.74 4.20
CA ASN A 130 0.00 -11.04 3.06
C ASN A 130 1.05 -10.24 2.29
N SER A 131 1.90 -9.49 2.99
CA SER A 131 3.00 -8.74 2.36
C SER A 131 4.00 -9.67 1.66
N PHE A 132 4.36 -10.80 2.27
CA PHE A 132 5.31 -11.77 1.70
C PHE A 132 4.75 -12.50 0.47
N VAL A 133 3.51 -12.98 0.54
CA VAL A 133 2.82 -13.64 -0.58
C VAL A 133 2.76 -12.70 -1.78
N LEU A 134 2.43 -11.43 -1.55
CA LEU A 134 2.35 -10.43 -2.62
C LEU A 134 3.69 -10.15 -3.28
N VAL A 135 4.77 -10.02 -2.50
CA VAL A 135 6.14 -9.90 -3.04
C VAL A 135 6.49 -11.12 -3.90
N SER A 136 6.09 -12.32 -3.46
CA SER A 136 6.36 -13.57 -4.18
C SER A 136 5.60 -13.64 -5.50
N SER A 137 4.31 -13.30 -5.51
CA SER A 137 3.48 -13.29 -6.72
C SER A 137 3.95 -12.27 -7.74
N THR A 138 4.28 -11.04 -7.31
CA THR A 138 4.79 -10.00 -8.21
C THR A 138 6.20 -10.30 -8.73
N CYS A 139 7.05 -10.95 -7.94
CA CYS A 139 8.34 -11.45 -8.41
C CYS A 139 8.18 -12.52 -9.49
N SER A 140 7.24 -13.46 -9.31
CA SER A 140 6.91 -14.51 -10.29
C SER A 140 6.37 -13.94 -11.60
N SER A 141 5.45 -12.96 -11.55
CA SER A 141 4.91 -12.31 -12.75
C SER A 141 5.96 -11.52 -13.53
N ASN A 142 6.89 -10.84 -12.83
CA ASN A 142 7.98 -10.11 -13.46
C ASN A 142 9.03 -11.02 -14.10
N HIS A 143 9.25 -12.22 -13.55
CA HIS A 143 10.09 -13.25 -14.16
C HIS A 143 9.45 -13.78 -15.44
N PHE A 144 8.14 -14.10 -15.41
CA PHE A 144 7.39 -14.60 -16.58
C PHE A 144 7.44 -13.63 -17.77
N LEU A 145 7.21 -12.32 -17.53
CA LEU A 145 7.28 -11.27 -18.55
C LEU A 145 8.70 -11.05 -19.10
N ALA A 146 9.75 -11.36 -18.32
CA ALA A 146 11.13 -11.25 -18.77
C ALA A 146 11.56 -12.42 -19.68
N THR A 147 10.99 -13.61 -19.48
CA THR A 147 11.19 -14.77 -20.36
C THR A 147 10.46 -14.62 -21.68
N GLU A 148 9.25 -14.08 -21.69
CA GLU A 148 8.45 -13.88 -22.91
C GLU A 148 9.11 -12.88 -23.88
N LYS A 149 9.66 -11.77 -23.37
CA LYS A 149 10.41 -10.79 -24.19
C LYS A 149 11.76 -11.27 -24.74
N ARG A 150 12.28 -12.43 -24.31
CA ARG A 150 13.49 -13.03 -24.91
C ARG A 150 13.18 -13.98 -26.06
N GLN A 151 11.92 -14.34 -26.27
CA GLN A 151 11.49 -15.29 -27.30
C GLN A 151 10.91 -14.60 -28.55
N LEU A 152 10.80 -13.26 -28.52
CA LEU A 152 10.48 -12.38 -29.66
C LEU A 152 11.74 -11.61 -30.06
#